data_AF-A0A8C6EVL5-F1
#
_entry.id   AF-A0A8C6EVL5-F1
#
_cell.length_a   1.000
_cell.length_b   1.000
_cell.length_c   1.000
_cell.angle_alpha   90.00
_cell.angle_beta   90.00
_cell.angle_gamma   90.00
#
_symmetry.space_group_name_H-M   'P 1'
#
loop_
_entity.id
_entity.type
_entity.pdbx_description
1 polymer ?
#
loop_
_entity_poly.entity_id
_entity_poly.type
_entity_poly.pdbx_seq_one_letter_code
_entity_poly.pdbx_strand_id
1 'polypeptide(L)'
;MDIYEEQKMVAIYGLVGLGALGWGTSPHVRCASLLLVPKMLGKEGRLFILGYALAAIYAGPVANLQHNLNEVIASLGCTVEHQIKNARAAWRISTAPLRAVFKDLLSSRASLKAETKNISTSFEDLDAQVNSEAGFVPEDAADSEETAQGAQARGAPRSRLHLSTQKMYELKTKLIREER
;
A
#
# COMPACT_ATOMS: atom_id res chain seq x y z
N MET A 1 -18.62 -8.74 52.29
CA MET A 1 -18.30 -9.95 51.51
C MET A 1 -18.12 -11.17 52.43
N ASP A 2 -18.82 -11.25 53.57
CA ASP A 2 -18.55 -12.25 54.62
C ASP A 2 -19.38 -13.54 54.57
N ILE A 3 -20.53 -13.54 53.87
CA ILE A 3 -21.48 -14.67 53.94
C ILE A 3 -20.83 -15.98 53.45
N TYR A 4 -19.89 -15.89 52.51
CA TYR A 4 -19.14 -17.04 52.00
C TYR A 4 -18.06 -17.52 52.97
N GLU A 5 -17.39 -16.62 53.69
CA GLU A 5 -16.37 -17.00 54.67
C GLU A 5 -17.00 -17.67 55.89
N GLU A 6 -18.12 -17.15 56.39
CA GLU A 6 -18.85 -17.75 57.52
C GLU A 6 -19.34 -19.17 57.18
N GLN A 7 -19.88 -19.38 55.97
CA GLN A 7 -20.29 -20.72 55.52
C GLN A 7 -19.11 -21.69 55.36
N LYS A 8 -17.97 -21.19 54.84
CA LYS A 8 -16.73 -21.97 54.75
C LYS A 8 -16.22 -22.38 56.13
N MET A 9 -16.27 -21.46 57.10
CA MET A 9 -15.86 -21.74 58.48
C MET A 9 -16.76 -22.79 59.12
N VAL A 10 -18.08 -22.63 59.04
CA VAL A 10 -19.04 -23.62 59.57
C VAL A 10 -18.86 -25.00 58.93
N ALA A 11 -18.64 -25.07 57.62
CA ALA A 11 -18.40 -26.33 56.92
C ALA A 11 -17.10 -27.00 57.38
N ILE A 12 -16.01 -26.24 57.53
CA ILE A 12 -14.72 -26.76 57.99
C ILE A 12 -14.82 -27.26 59.44
N TYR A 13 -15.39 -26.44 60.34
CA TYR A 13 -15.54 -26.84 61.74
C TYR A 13 -16.48 -28.05 61.91
N GLY A 14 -17.56 -28.12 61.12
CA GLY A 14 -18.44 -29.29 61.09
C GLY A 14 -17.72 -30.55 60.65
N LEU A 15 -16.91 -30.48 59.58
CA LEU A 15 -16.14 -31.60 59.05
C LEU A 15 -15.08 -32.09 60.07
N VAL A 16 -14.38 -31.15 60.70
CA VAL A 16 -13.39 -31.44 61.74
C VAL A 16 -14.05 -32.06 62.98
N GLY A 17 -15.20 -31.54 63.40
CA GLY A 17 -15.96 -32.09 64.54
C GLY A 17 -16.46 -33.51 64.30
N LEU A 18 -17.04 -33.78 63.13
CA LEU A 18 -17.46 -35.12 62.72
C LEU A 18 -16.27 -36.09 62.63
N GLY A 19 -15.13 -35.62 62.10
CA GLY A 19 -13.89 -36.39 62.05
C GLY A 19 -13.35 -36.74 63.43
N ALA A 20 -13.36 -35.78 64.37
CA ALA A 20 -12.93 -35.99 65.75
C ALA A 20 -13.84 -36.96 66.51
N LEU A 21 -15.17 -36.84 66.33
CA LEU A 21 -16.14 -37.78 66.89
C LEU A 21 -15.97 -39.19 66.31
N GLY A 22 -15.78 -39.31 65.00
CA GLY A 22 -15.50 -40.59 64.33
C GLY A 22 -14.19 -41.23 64.80
N TRP A 23 -13.16 -40.41 65.04
CA TRP A 23 -11.90 -40.86 65.64
C TRP A 23 -12.09 -41.36 67.08
N GLY A 24 -12.87 -40.64 67.89
CA GLY A 24 -13.13 -41.01 69.29
C GLY A 24 -13.97 -42.28 69.44
N THR A 25 -14.90 -42.54 68.51
CA THR A 25 -15.90 -43.60 68.66
C THR A 25 -15.58 -44.90 67.92
N SER A 26 -14.83 -44.85 66.79
CA SER A 26 -14.61 -46.01 65.93
C SER A 26 -13.14 -46.45 65.85
N PRO A 27 -12.80 -47.69 66.28
CA PRO A 27 -11.46 -48.25 66.11
C PRO A 27 -11.01 -48.35 64.65
N HIS A 28 -11.94 -48.61 63.74
CA HIS A 28 -11.65 -48.69 62.30
C HIS A 28 -11.22 -47.34 61.73
N VAL A 29 -11.85 -46.25 62.17
CA VAL A 29 -11.49 -44.89 61.74
C VAL A 29 -10.09 -44.54 62.26
N ARG A 30 -9.76 -44.88 63.51
CA ARG A 30 -8.42 -44.68 64.10
C ARG A 30 -7.32 -45.44 63.34
N CYS A 31 -7.58 -46.69 62.94
CA CYS A 31 -6.61 -47.49 62.20
C CYS A 31 -6.42 -46.97 60.77
N ALA A 32 -7.50 -46.63 60.08
CA ALA A 32 -7.44 -46.11 58.72
C ALA A 32 -6.63 -44.80 58.66
N SER A 33 -6.85 -43.90 59.61
CA SER A 33 -6.14 -42.63 59.68
C SER A 33 -4.67 -42.75 60.12
N LEU A 34 -4.35 -43.62 61.08
CA LEU A 34 -2.96 -43.94 61.46
C LEU A 34 -2.15 -44.54 60.29
N LEU A 35 -2.81 -45.14 59.30
CA LEU A 35 -2.17 -45.68 58.10
C LEU A 35 -2.18 -44.69 56.93
N LEU A 36 -3.24 -43.90 56.76
CA LEU A 36 -3.38 -42.92 55.69
C LEU A 36 -2.50 -41.69 55.89
N VAL A 37 -2.43 -41.15 57.11
CA VAL A 37 -1.64 -39.93 57.39
C VAL A 37 -0.16 -40.14 57.09
N PRO A 38 0.51 -41.23 57.52
CA PRO A 38 1.89 -41.51 57.14
C PRO A 38 2.08 -41.80 55.65
N LYS A 39 1.08 -42.40 54.97
CA LYS A 39 1.15 -42.65 53.52
C LYS A 39 1.05 -41.36 52.71
N MET A 40 0.28 -40.38 53.18
CA MET A 40 0.19 -39.03 52.63
C MET A 40 1.37 -38.12 53.02
N LEU A 41 2.26 -38.55 53.92
CA LEU A 41 3.55 -37.89 54.21
C LEU A 41 4.71 -38.51 53.40
N GLY A 42 4.41 -39.53 52.59
CA GLY A 42 5.36 -40.22 51.71
C GLY A 42 5.54 -39.56 50.34
N LYS A 43 5.97 -40.34 49.34
CA LYS A 43 6.27 -39.86 47.97
C LYS A 43 5.06 -39.17 47.29
N GLU A 44 3.86 -39.70 47.50
CA GLU A 44 2.60 -39.14 46.94
C GLU A 44 2.18 -37.84 47.62
N GLY A 45 2.46 -37.70 48.92
CA GLY A 45 2.21 -36.49 49.71
C GLY A 45 2.87 -35.24 49.18
N ARG A 46 4.07 -35.41 48.61
CA ARG A 46 4.84 -34.32 48.00
C ARG A 46 4.10 -33.69 46.82
N LEU A 47 3.32 -34.49 46.08
CA LEU A 47 2.52 -33.98 44.97
C LEU A 47 1.39 -33.08 45.47
N PHE A 48 0.74 -33.46 46.58
CA PHE A 48 -0.28 -32.63 47.22
C PHE A 48 0.30 -31.33 47.78
N ILE A 49 1.46 -31.38 48.45
CA ILE A 49 2.14 -30.19 48.96
C ILE A 49 2.55 -29.27 47.80
N LEU A 50 3.10 -29.83 46.72
CA LEU A 50 3.48 -29.07 45.53
C LEU A 50 2.26 -28.45 44.84
N GLY A 51 1.15 -29.18 44.74
CA GLY A 51 -0.11 -28.69 44.21
C GLY A 51 -0.69 -27.55 45.06
N TYR A 52 -0.65 -27.68 46.39
CA TYR A 52 -1.06 -26.62 47.30
C TYR A 52 -0.16 -25.37 47.17
N ALA A 53 1.16 -25.56 47.07
CA ALA A 53 2.10 -24.47 46.85
C ALA A 53 1.84 -23.76 45.52
N LEU A 54 1.60 -24.50 44.43
CA LEU A 54 1.23 -23.95 43.13
C LEU A 54 -0.08 -23.16 43.19
N ALA A 55 -1.10 -23.68 43.87
CA ALA A 55 -2.37 -22.99 44.05
C ALA A 55 -2.20 -21.69 44.86
N ALA A 56 -1.38 -21.71 45.92
CA ALA A 56 -1.06 -20.52 46.72
C ALA A 56 -0.27 -19.48 45.90
N ILE A 57 0.68 -19.91 45.08
CA ILE A 57 1.44 -19.03 44.17
C ILE A 57 0.52 -18.41 43.11
N TYR A 58 -0.42 -19.19 42.57
CA TYR A 58 -1.36 -18.71 41.57
C TYR A 58 -2.34 -17.67 42.16
N ALA A 59 -2.89 -17.95 43.34
CA ALA A 59 -3.85 -17.06 44.00
C ALA A 59 -3.22 -15.78 44.56
N GLY A 60 -1.95 -15.81 44.97
CA GLY A 60 -1.27 -14.64 45.54
C GLY A 60 -0.41 -13.90 44.51
N PRO A 61 0.90 -14.24 44.40
CA PRO A 61 1.86 -13.52 43.56
C PRO A 61 1.43 -13.34 42.10
N VAL A 62 0.87 -14.37 41.48
CA VAL A 62 0.51 -14.34 40.05
C VAL A 62 -0.68 -13.42 39.80
N ALA A 63 -1.70 -13.45 40.65
CA ALA A 63 -2.85 -12.54 40.54
C ALA A 63 -2.43 -11.07 40.67
N ASN A 64 -1.51 -10.76 41.60
CA ASN A 64 -0.95 -9.41 41.74
C ASN A 64 -0.14 -9.00 40.51
N LEU A 65 0.69 -9.89 39.97
CA LEU A 65 1.49 -9.60 38.78
C LEU A 65 0.60 -9.33 37.56
N GLN A 66 -0.46 -10.11 37.38
CA GLN A 66 -1.44 -9.89 36.30
C GLN A 66 -2.11 -8.52 36.41
N HIS A 67 -2.47 -8.09 37.62
CA HIS A 67 -3.06 -6.77 37.82
C HIS A 67 -2.08 -5.65 37.42
N ASN A 68 -0.82 -5.73 37.87
CA ASN A 68 0.22 -4.77 37.49
C ASN A 68 0.50 -4.77 35.98
N LEU A 69 0.52 -5.96 35.35
CA LEU A 69 0.73 -6.09 33.90
C LEU A 69 -0.39 -5.41 33.10
N ASN A 70 -1.65 -5.56 33.51
CA ASN A 70 -2.76 -4.92 32.83
C ASN A 70 -2.65 -3.39 32.86
N GLU A 71 -2.20 -2.82 33.99
CA GLU A 71 -1.98 -1.38 34.12
C GLU A 71 -0.81 -0.90 33.23
N VAL A 72 0.29 -1.67 33.19
CA VAL A 72 1.43 -1.38 32.31
C VAL A 72 1.02 -1.44 30.84
N ILE A 73 0.23 -2.45 30.44
CA ILE A 73 -0.27 -2.58 29.07
C ILE A 73 -1.17 -1.39 28.71
N ALA A 74 -2.04 -0.95 29.61
CA ALA A 74 -2.89 0.22 29.40
C ALA A 74 -2.07 1.51 29.22
N SER A 75 -1.04 1.72 30.07
CA SER A 75 -0.13 2.87 29.99
C SER A 75 0.73 2.88 28.72
N LEU A 76 1.26 1.71 28.33
CA LEU A 76 2.00 1.53 27.08
C LEU A 76 1.09 1.78 25.87
N GLY A 77 -0.17 1.34 25.92
CA GLY A 77 -1.16 1.62 24.88
C GLY A 77 -1.34 3.12 24.64
N CYS A 78 -1.53 3.90 25.71
CA CYS A 78 -1.65 5.35 25.64
C CYS A 78 -0.35 6.02 25.12
N THR A 79 0.81 5.51 25.53
CA THR A 79 2.11 6.04 25.11
C THR A 79 2.37 5.80 23.62
N VAL A 80 2.09 4.58 23.14
CA VAL A 80 2.25 4.22 21.73
C VAL A 80 1.27 4.99 20.86
N GLU A 81 0.03 5.19 21.30
CA GLU A 81 -0.94 6.00 20.55
C GLU A 81 -0.46 7.45 20.40
N HIS A 82 0.10 8.03 21.46
CA HIS A 82 0.65 9.39 21.39
C HIS A 82 1.88 9.45 20.46
N GLN A 83 2.78 8.47 20.52
CA GLN A 83 3.93 8.37 19.62
C GLN A 83 3.51 8.22 18.16
N ILE A 84 2.49 7.42 17.84
CA ILE A 84 1.98 7.27 16.47
C ILE A 84 1.38 8.58 15.96
N LYS A 85 0.61 9.30 16.79
CA LYS A 85 0.01 10.59 16.41
C LYS A 85 1.09 11.62 16.10
N ASN A 86 2.10 11.76 16.96
CA ASN A 86 3.19 12.69 16.74
C ASN A 86 4.08 12.28 15.55
N ALA A 87 4.40 11.00 15.41
CA ALA A 87 5.17 10.49 14.27
C ALA A 87 4.43 10.71 12.95
N ARG A 88 3.11 10.49 12.91
CA ARG A 88 2.28 10.74 11.72
C ARG A 88 2.20 12.22 11.38
N ALA A 89 2.08 13.08 12.38
CA ALA A 89 2.09 14.53 12.19
C ALA A 89 3.44 14.99 11.63
N ALA A 90 4.56 14.58 12.26
CA ALA A 90 5.90 14.87 11.80
C ALA A 90 6.17 14.33 10.38
N TRP A 91 5.75 13.10 10.08
CA TRP A 91 5.84 12.50 8.75
C TRP A 91 5.05 13.28 7.70
N ARG A 92 3.83 13.71 8.02
CA ARG A 92 3.03 14.53 7.09
C ARG A 92 3.71 15.84 6.76
N ILE A 93 4.25 16.52 7.77
CA ILE A 93 4.95 17.80 7.60
C ILE A 93 6.23 17.59 6.78
N SER A 94 7.02 16.55 7.07
CA SER A 94 8.27 16.28 6.35
C SER A 94 8.07 15.80 4.91
N THR A 95 6.99 15.06 4.63
CA THR A 95 6.68 14.58 3.26
C THR A 95 5.81 15.52 2.44
N ALA A 96 5.27 16.60 3.03
CA ALA A 96 4.53 17.62 2.30
C ALA A 96 5.33 18.27 1.15
N PRO A 97 6.57 18.78 1.37
CA PRO A 97 7.33 19.41 0.28
C PRO A 97 7.68 18.43 -0.84
N LEU A 98 8.04 17.19 -0.51
CA LEU A 98 8.30 16.16 -1.52
C LEU A 98 7.05 15.89 -2.38
N ARG A 99 5.86 15.75 -1.77
CA ARG A 99 4.62 15.57 -2.54
C ARG A 99 4.32 16.77 -3.45
N ALA A 100 4.56 17.99 -2.98
CA ALA A 100 4.37 19.18 -3.79
C ALA A 100 5.29 19.16 -5.03
N VAL A 101 6.58 18.90 -4.83
CA VAL A 101 7.57 18.80 -5.93
C VAL A 101 7.20 17.70 -6.93
N PHE A 102 6.83 16.51 -6.47
CA PHE A 102 6.40 15.42 -7.37
C PHE A 102 5.13 15.78 -8.15
N LYS A 103 4.18 16.48 -7.52
CA LYS A 103 2.94 16.92 -8.19
C LYS A 103 3.25 17.96 -9.27
N ASP A 104 4.12 18.92 -8.99
CA ASP A 104 4.50 19.96 -9.96
C ASP A 104 5.27 19.35 -11.14
N LEU A 105 6.17 18.41 -10.90
CA LEU A 105 6.87 17.69 -11.97
C LEU A 105 5.91 16.91 -12.88
N LEU A 106 4.91 16.24 -12.30
CA LEU A 106 3.89 15.51 -13.08
C LEU A 106 3.00 16.46 -13.87
N SER A 107 2.64 17.61 -13.31
CA SER A 107 1.89 18.66 -14.00
C SER A 107 2.67 19.25 -15.16
N SER A 108 3.93 19.62 -14.93
CA SER A 108 4.83 20.15 -15.96
C SER A 108 5.09 19.15 -17.09
N ARG A 109 5.16 17.84 -16.80
CA ARG A 109 5.23 16.81 -17.85
C ARG A 109 3.98 16.84 -18.74
N ALA A 110 2.80 16.98 -18.15
CA ALA A 110 1.55 17.00 -18.90
C ALA A 110 1.44 18.24 -19.80
N SER A 111 1.83 19.42 -19.29
CA SER A 111 1.88 20.64 -20.10
C SER A 111 2.91 20.57 -21.21
N LEU A 112 4.15 20.12 -20.92
CA LEU A 112 5.20 19.92 -21.93
C LEU A 112 4.77 18.96 -23.04
N LYS A 113 4.07 17.87 -22.70
CA LYS A 113 3.54 16.93 -23.69
C LYS A 113 2.46 17.57 -24.56
N ALA A 114 1.58 18.39 -23.98
CA ALA A 114 0.54 19.10 -24.71
C ALA A 114 1.15 20.13 -25.67
N GLU A 115 2.13 20.92 -25.21
CA GLU A 115 2.84 21.88 -26.06
C GLU A 115 3.62 21.21 -27.18
N THR A 116 4.32 20.11 -26.89
CA THR A 116 5.06 19.35 -27.93
C THR A 116 4.10 18.82 -28.99
N LYS A 117 2.91 18.34 -28.59
CA LYS A 117 1.89 17.89 -29.54
C LYS A 117 1.37 19.05 -30.39
N ASN A 118 1.11 20.21 -29.77
CA ASN A 118 0.63 21.41 -30.47
C ASN A 118 1.65 21.90 -31.52
N ILE A 119 2.93 21.96 -31.14
CA ILE A 119 4.02 22.31 -32.04
C ILE A 119 4.09 21.32 -33.21
N SER A 120 4.00 20.01 -32.94
CA SER A 120 3.99 18.97 -33.98
C SER A 120 2.87 19.17 -34.99
N THR A 121 1.65 19.46 -34.54
CA THR A 121 0.51 19.72 -35.44
C THR A 121 0.69 20.99 -36.26
N SER A 122 1.26 22.06 -35.67
CA SER A 122 1.56 23.27 -36.43
C SER A 122 2.59 23.03 -37.54
N PHE A 123 3.57 22.15 -37.31
CA PHE A 123 4.53 21.76 -38.36
C PHE A 123 3.88 20.91 -39.45
N GLU A 124 2.94 20.02 -39.12
CA GLU A 124 2.16 19.27 -40.13
C GLU A 124 1.31 20.20 -41.01
N ASP A 125 0.65 21.20 -40.41
CA ASP A 125 -0.14 22.20 -41.16
C ASP A 125 0.74 23.08 -42.06
N LEU A 126 1.95 23.42 -41.62
CA LEU A 126 2.92 24.15 -42.45
C LEU A 126 3.47 23.29 -43.59
N ASP A 127 3.78 22.02 -43.32
CA ASP A 127 4.24 21.08 -44.36
C ASP A 127 3.16 20.83 -45.42
N ALA A 128 1.90 20.71 -44.99
CA ALA A 128 0.76 20.59 -45.88
C ALA A 128 0.58 21.81 -46.78
N GLN A 129 0.81 23.03 -46.26
CA GLN A 129 0.77 24.26 -47.06
C GLN A 129 1.91 24.32 -48.08
N VAL A 130 3.13 23.97 -47.67
CA VAL A 130 4.31 23.97 -48.58
C VAL A 130 4.15 22.93 -49.69
N ASN A 131 3.57 21.78 -49.37
CA ASN A 131 3.30 20.71 -50.34
C ASN A 131 2.01 20.93 -51.15
N SER A 132 1.22 21.98 -50.85
CA SER A 132 -0.01 22.26 -51.58
C SER A 132 0.27 22.83 -52.97
N GLU A 133 -0.61 22.51 -53.90
CA GLU A 133 -0.55 22.92 -55.31
C GLU A 133 -1.31 24.24 -55.57
N ALA A 134 -1.87 24.84 -54.51
CA ALA A 134 -2.74 26.01 -54.60
C ALA A 134 -1.95 27.26 -54.97
N GLY A 135 -2.20 27.80 -56.17
CA GLY A 135 -1.59 29.02 -56.70
C GLY A 135 -0.73 28.81 -57.95
N PHE A 136 -0.50 27.57 -58.40
CA PHE A 136 0.17 27.31 -59.67
C PHE A 136 -0.90 27.13 -60.77
N VAL A 137 -1.28 28.23 -61.42
CA VAL A 137 -1.97 28.14 -62.72
C VAL A 137 -0.88 27.89 -63.77
N PRO A 138 -0.83 26.71 -64.42
CA PRO A 138 0.05 26.56 -65.57
C PRO A 138 -0.43 27.54 -66.65
N GLU A 139 0.50 28.35 -67.14
CA GLU A 139 0.29 29.43 -68.12
C GLU A 139 -0.09 28.92 -69.54
N ASP A 140 -0.75 27.77 -69.65
CA ASP A 140 -1.13 27.15 -70.92
C ASP A 140 -2.63 26.77 -70.99
N ALA A 141 -3.47 27.22 -70.04
CA ALA A 141 -4.91 26.90 -70.02
C ALA A 141 -5.81 28.08 -70.47
N ALA A 142 -5.28 29.00 -71.25
CA ALA A 142 -6.04 30.09 -71.87
C ALA A 142 -5.62 30.23 -73.34
N ASP A 143 -5.96 29.24 -74.15
CA ASP A 143 -6.18 29.42 -75.59
C ASP A 143 -6.73 28.13 -76.17
N SER A 144 -8.05 28.07 -76.34
CA SER A 144 -8.71 27.25 -77.38
C SER A 144 -10.23 27.48 -77.33
N GLU A 145 -10.68 28.63 -77.82
CA GLU A 145 -11.93 28.68 -78.59
C GLU A 145 -11.63 29.34 -79.95
N GLU A 146 -12.06 28.64 -81.00
CA GLU A 146 -12.25 29.09 -82.38
C GLU A 146 -11.05 29.36 -83.32
N THR A 147 -10.83 28.41 -84.26
CA THR A 147 -10.96 28.55 -85.74
C THR A 147 -9.78 27.99 -86.57
N ALA A 148 -10.12 26.99 -87.39
CA ALA A 148 -9.65 26.62 -88.73
C ALA A 148 -8.16 26.72 -89.17
N GLN A 149 -7.72 25.58 -89.74
CA GLN A 149 -6.83 25.41 -90.91
C GLN A 149 -5.31 25.66 -90.76
N GLY A 150 -4.54 24.60 -91.05
CA GLY A 150 -3.26 24.74 -91.76
C GLY A 150 -2.00 24.20 -91.08
N ALA A 151 -1.45 23.13 -91.67
CA ALA A 151 -0.02 22.79 -91.83
C ALA A 151 0.93 22.57 -90.61
N GLN A 152 1.48 21.34 -90.60
CA GLN A 152 2.84 20.88 -90.25
C GLN A 152 3.48 21.27 -88.89
N ALA A 153 3.72 20.23 -88.08
CA ALA A 153 5.03 19.76 -87.59
C ALA A 153 4.87 19.13 -86.18
N ARG A 154 5.26 17.86 -86.00
CA ARG A 154 5.28 17.23 -84.66
C ARG A 154 6.60 16.49 -84.43
N GLY A 155 7.47 17.10 -83.64
CA GLY A 155 8.53 16.45 -82.88
C GLY A 155 8.06 16.12 -81.46
N ALA A 156 8.41 14.89 -81.02
CA ALA A 156 8.50 14.27 -79.69
C ALA A 156 7.60 14.73 -78.50
N PRO A 157 6.98 13.79 -77.76
CA PRO A 157 6.34 14.11 -76.49
C PRO A 157 7.38 14.07 -75.35
N ARG A 158 7.57 15.19 -74.63
CA ARG A 158 8.21 15.17 -73.31
C ARG A 158 7.11 15.15 -72.25
N SER A 159 7.00 14.03 -71.55
CA SER A 159 6.20 13.90 -70.33
C SER A 159 6.71 14.89 -69.28
N ARG A 160 5.97 15.99 -69.05
CA ARG A 160 6.30 16.92 -67.95
C ARG A 160 5.80 16.28 -66.65
N LEU A 161 6.74 15.77 -65.86
CA LEU A 161 6.47 15.25 -64.53
C LEU A 161 6.10 16.43 -63.64
N HIS A 162 4.88 16.41 -63.10
CA HIS A 162 4.38 17.43 -62.19
C HIS A 162 5.17 17.39 -60.87
N LEU A 163 5.86 18.47 -60.52
CA LEU A 163 6.82 18.52 -59.41
C LEU A 163 6.41 19.60 -58.41
N SER A 164 6.32 19.25 -57.12
CA SER A 164 6.01 20.22 -56.07
C SER A 164 7.10 21.30 -55.94
N THR A 165 6.71 22.46 -55.44
CA THR A 165 7.57 23.64 -55.21
C THR A 165 8.83 23.28 -54.42
N GLN A 166 8.72 22.46 -53.36
CA GLN A 166 9.86 21.97 -52.57
C GLN A 166 10.86 21.17 -53.42
N LYS A 167 10.38 20.23 -54.25
CA LYS A 167 11.25 19.46 -55.15
C LYS A 167 11.91 20.34 -56.20
N MET A 168 11.27 21.42 -56.62
CA MET A 168 11.85 22.39 -57.55
C MET A 168 13.01 23.17 -56.92
N TYR A 169 12.87 23.63 -55.67
CA TYR A 169 13.97 24.28 -54.94
C TYR A 169 15.11 23.31 -54.61
N GLU A 170 14.82 22.06 -54.26
CA GLU A 170 15.84 21.02 -54.09
C GLU A 170 16.60 20.74 -55.39
N LEU A 171 15.90 20.62 -56.52
CA LEU A 171 16.54 20.39 -57.81
C LEU A 171 17.43 21.58 -58.20
N LYS A 172 16.95 22.81 -57.98
CA LYS A 172 17.70 24.03 -58.27
C LYS A 172 18.95 24.15 -57.41
N THR A 173 18.87 23.83 -56.13
CA THR A 173 20.04 23.84 -55.23
C THR A 173 21.03 22.71 -55.51
N LYS A 174 20.57 21.55 -55.98
CA LYS A 174 21.45 20.47 -56.45
C LYS A 174 22.16 20.84 -57.75
N LEU A 175 21.45 21.41 -58.73
CA LEU A 175 22.05 21.88 -59.99
C LEU A 175 23.12 22.95 -59.76
N ILE A 176 22.86 23.92 -58.87
CA ILE A 176 23.85 24.96 -58.51
C ILE A 176 25.09 24.36 -57.82
N ARG A 177 24.96 23.20 -57.15
CA ARG A 177 26.08 22.48 -56.52
C ARG A 177 26.88 21.65 -57.51
N GLU A 178 26.27 21.20 -58.61
CA GLU A 178 26.93 20.42 -59.66
C GLU A 178 27.67 21.30 -60.68
N GLU A 179 27.39 22.62 -60.68
CA GLU A 179 28.00 23.62 -61.57
C GLU A 179 29.20 24.36 -60.93
N ARG A 180 29.71 23.90 -59.78
CA ARG A 180 30.94 24.39 -59.12
C ARG A 180 31.93 23.26 -58.92
#